data_AF-A0A2R5L841-F1
#
_entry.id   AF-A0A2R5L841-F1
#
_cell.length_a   1.000
_cell.length_b   1.000
_cell.length_c   1.000
_cell.angle_alpha   90.00
_cell.angle_beta   90.00
_cell.angle_gamma   90.00
#
_symmetry.space_group_name_H-M   'P 1'
#
loop_
_entity.id
_entity.type
_entity.pdbx_description
1 polymer ?
#
loop_
_entity_poly.entity_id
_entity_poly.type
_entity_poly.pdbx_seq_one_letter_code
_entity_poly.pdbx_strand_id
1 'polypeptide(L)'
;IICGDRNAHSPVWGSHKTNTNGIIIQEAVNENGLCILNDGSPTYFQGPRYSSRIDLTIYSPGSGVSRSTCAHGNMINMMSLGMRFRVVRTRF
;
A
#
# COMPACT_ATOMS: atom_id res chain seq x y z
N ILE A 1 4.98 10.68 2.08
CA ILE A 1 4.76 9.22 1.96
C ILE A 1 4.58 8.68 3.36
N ILE A 2 3.57 7.83 3.60
CA ILE A 2 3.33 7.19 4.89
C ILE A 2 3.43 5.68 4.67
N CYS A 3 4.29 5.00 5.42
CA CYS A 3 4.49 3.55 5.34
C CYS A 3 4.40 2.92 6.72
N GLY A 4 3.86 1.71 6.82
CA GLY A 4 3.93 0.89 8.05
C GLY A 4 2.78 -0.09 8.19
N ASP A 5 2.83 -0.87 9.28
CA ASP A 5 1.80 -1.84 9.66
C ASP A 5 0.50 -1.12 10.06
N ARG A 6 -0.58 -1.42 9.35
CA ARG A 6 -1.92 -0.88 9.60
C ARG A 6 -2.87 -1.91 10.18
N ASN A 7 -2.46 -3.19 10.21
CA ASN A 7 -3.33 -4.31 10.53
C ASN A 7 -4.71 -4.20 9.84
N ALA A 8 -4.70 -3.73 8.59
CA ALA A 8 -5.88 -3.35 7.83
C ALA A 8 -6.00 -4.24 6.60
N HIS A 9 -7.21 -4.73 6.36
CA HIS A 9 -7.51 -5.63 5.27
C HIS A 9 -8.45 -4.93 4.30
N SER A 10 -8.06 -4.86 3.04
CA SER A 10 -8.94 -4.45 1.93
C SER A 10 -8.47 -5.05 0.60
N PRO A 11 -9.39 -5.45 -0.30
CA PRO A 11 -9.07 -5.76 -1.68
C PRO A 11 -8.30 -4.66 -2.42
N VAL A 12 -8.43 -3.39 -2.01
CA VAL A 12 -7.71 -2.25 -2.61
C VAL A 12 -6.19 -2.42 -2.60
N TRP A 13 -5.65 -3.10 -1.58
CA TRP A 13 -4.23 -3.48 -1.48
C TRP A 13 -4.03 -5.01 -1.50
N GLY A 14 -4.97 -5.73 -2.10
CA GLY A 14 -4.86 -7.16 -2.41
C GLY A 14 -5.29 -8.13 -1.31
N SER A 15 -5.87 -7.69 -0.20
CA SER A 15 -6.41 -8.60 0.82
C SER A 15 -7.68 -9.30 0.29
N HIS A 16 -7.90 -10.57 0.66
CA HIS A 16 -9.11 -11.33 0.29
C HIS A 16 -10.37 -10.90 1.06
N LYS A 17 -10.21 -10.06 2.09
CA LYS A 17 -11.29 -9.57 2.94
C LYS A 17 -11.13 -8.08 3.21
N THR A 18 -12.22 -7.47 3.65
CA THR A 18 -12.25 -6.12 4.19
C THR A 18 -12.53 -6.17 5.70
N ASN A 19 -11.79 -5.40 6.51
CA ASN A 19 -12.11 -5.17 7.93
C ASN A 19 -12.40 -3.69 8.19
N THR A 20 -12.83 -3.35 9.41
CA THR A 20 -13.16 -1.96 9.80
C THR A 20 -12.02 -0.99 9.55
N ASN A 21 -10.78 -1.35 9.92
CA ASN A 21 -9.59 -0.52 9.63
C ASN A 21 -9.39 -0.32 8.13
N GLY A 22 -9.66 -1.35 7.32
CA GLY A 22 -9.62 -1.27 5.87
C GLY A 22 -10.63 -0.29 5.30
N ILE A 23 -11.85 -0.23 5.85
CA ILE A 23 -12.89 0.73 5.43
C ILE A 23 -12.42 2.15 5.75
N ILE A 24 -12.03 2.40 7.01
CA ILE A 24 -11.58 3.73 7.48
C ILE A 24 -10.42 4.25 6.62
N ILE A 25 -9.44 3.40 6.31
CA ILE A 25 -8.30 3.81 5.47
C ILE A 25 -8.73 4.07 4.03
N GLN A 26 -9.65 3.28 3.47
CA GLN A 26 -10.18 3.52 2.12
C GLN A 26 -10.89 4.87 2.02
N GLU A 27 -11.74 5.18 3.01
CA GLU A 27 -12.44 6.47 3.11
C GLU A 27 -11.43 7.61 3.22
N ALA A 28 -10.50 7.54 4.17
CA ALA A 28 -9.48 8.56 4.34
C ALA A 28 -8.61 8.76 3.08
N VAL A 29 -8.24 7.68 2.38
CA VAL A 29 -7.48 7.75 1.14
C VAL A 29 -8.28 8.46 0.05
N ASN A 30 -9.57 8.14 -0.09
CA ASN A 30 -10.45 8.73 -1.09
C ASN A 30 -10.72 10.21 -0.80
N GLU A 31 -11.07 10.55 0.45
CA GLU A 31 -11.38 11.92 0.88
C GLU A 31 -10.19 12.87 0.73
N ASN A 32 -8.96 12.37 0.94
CA ASN A 32 -7.74 13.18 0.90
C ASN A 32 -6.99 13.08 -0.46
N GLY A 33 -7.56 12.40 -1.46
CA GLY A 33 -6.92 12.22 -2.77
C GLY A 33 -5.56 11.52 -2.70
N LEU A 34 -5.40 10.59 -1.75
CA LEU A 34 -4.16 9.82 -1.57
C LEU A 34 -4.12 8.60 -2.50
N CYS A 35 -2.96 7.98 -2.63
CA CYS A 35 -2.76 6.79 -3.43
C CYS A 35 -2.13 5.67 -2.59
N ILE A 36 -2.63 4.45 -2.76
CA ILE A 36 -2.00 3.22 -2.25
C ILE A 36 -0.99 2.72 -3.28
N LEU A 37 0.23 2.38 -2.85
CA LEU A 37 1.30 1.90 -3.73
C LEU A 37 1.53 0.38 -3.66
N ASN A 38 0.79 -0.33 -2.80
CA ASN A 38 0.83 -1.78 -2.69
C ASN A 38 0.38 -2.46 -3.99
N ASP A 39 1.05 -3.56 -4.35
CA ASP A 39 0.76 -4.37 -5.54
C ASP A 39 -0.12 -5.59 -5.27
N GLY A 40 -0.52 -5.79 -4.02
CA GLY A 40 -1.21 -7.00 -3.59
C GLY A 40 -0.29 -8.20 -3.37
N SER A 41 1.03 -8.03 -3.30
CA SER A 41 1.93 -9.04 -2.73
C SER A 41 1.77 -9.08 -1.21
N PRO A 42 1.80 -10.27 -0.55
CA PRO A 42 1.77 -10.34 0.90
C PRO A 42 2.97 -9.65 1.54
N THR A 43 2.71 -8.95 2.65
CA THR A 43 3.71 -8.19 3.41
C THR A 43 4.04 -8.84 4.76
N TYR A 44 3.14 -9.69 5.26
CA TYR A 44 3.33 -10.47 6.48
C TYR A 44 3.14 -11.96 6.19
N PHE A 45 4.00 -12.80 6.79
CA PHE A 45 3.96 -14.25 6.66
C PHE A 45 4.05 -14.88 8.05
N GLN A 46 3.12 -15.79 8.35
CA GLN A 46 3.16 -16.60 9.57
C GLN A 46 3.31 -18.06 9.16
N GLY A 47 4.57 -18.48 9.03
CA GLY A 47 4.92 -19.78 8.48
C GLY A 47 4.52 -19.93 7.00
N PRO A 48 4.48 -21.16 6.47
CA PRO A 48 4.30 -21.42 5.04
C PRO A 48 2.84 -21.29 4.55
N ARG A 49 1.87 -21.22 5.46
CA ARG A 49 0.43 -21.34 5.12
C ARG A 49 -0.35 -20.03 5.26
N TYR A 50 0.14 -19.09 6.05
CA TYR A 50 -0.59 -17.87 6.34
C TYR A 50 0.21 -16.67 5.85
N SER A 51 -0.45 -15.82 5.06
CA SER A 51 0.09 -14.54 4.64
C SER A 51 -0.99 -13.47 4.61
N SER A 52 -0.59 -12.23 4.87
CA SER A 52 -1.49 -11.08 4.85
C SER A 52 -0.81 -9.85 4.26
N ARG A 53 -1.62 -8.83 3.96
CA ARG A 53 -1.22 -7.58 3.29
C ARG A 53 -1.62 -6.43 4.18
N ILE A 54 -0.91 -6.31 5.29
CA ILE A 54 -1.28 -5.43 6.41
C ILE A 54 -0.37 -4.22 6.53
N ASP A 55 0.78 -4.24 5.86
CA ASP A 55 1.64 -3.08 5.71
C ASP A 55 1.23 -2.26 4.50
N LEU A 56 0.98 -0.97 4.68
CA LEU A 56 0.55 -0.08 3.61
C LEU A 56 1.57 0.99 3.31
N THR A 57 1.70 1.32 2.03
CA THR A 57 2.43 2.49 1.54
C THR A 57 1.44 3.45 0.88
N ILE A 58 1.31 4.63 1.46
CA ILE A 58 0.35 5.68 1.07
C ILE A 58 1.11 6.94 0.66
N TYR A 59 0.69 7.57 -0.44
CA TYR A 59 1.34 8.73 -1.04
C TYR A 59 0.32 9.83 -1.38
N SER A 60 0.73 11.11 -1.24
CA SER A 60 -0.05 12.27 -1.70
C SER A 60 0.52 12.82 -3.01
N PRO A 61 -0.25 12.88 -4.11
CA PRO A 61 0.18 13.37 -5.42
C PRO A 61 0.70 14.81 -5.47
N GLY A 62 0.41 15.65 -4.46
CA GLY A 62 0.86 17.05 -4.40
C GLY A 62 2.32 17.24 -4.00
N SER A 63 3.03 16.17 -3.63
CA SER A 63 4.34 16.24 -2.97
C SER A 63 5.55 16.55 -3.90
N GLY A 64 5.35 16.95 -5.16
CA GLY A 64 6.45 17.20 -6.12
C GLY A 64 7.28 15.98 -6.55
N VAL A 65 7.01 14.80 -5.97
CA VAL A 65 7.55 13.52 -6.44
C VAL A 65 6.83 13.16 -7.73
N SER A 66 7.49 13.33 -8.87
CA SER A 66 6.91 12.97 -10.16
C SER A 66 6.49 11.50 -10.16
N ARG A 67 5.37 11.22 -10.85
CA ARG A 67 4.76 9.90 -11.05
C ARG A 67 5.73 8.86 -11.61
N SER A 68 6.77 9.31 -12.31
CA SER A 68 7.88 8.51 -12.84
C SER A 68 8.98 8.29 -11.80
N THR A 69 9.21 9.27 -10.92
CA THR A 69 10.22 9.20 -9.85
C THR A 69 9.86 8.17 -8.80
N CYS A 70 8.60 7.99 -8.42
CA CYS A 70 8.20 6.89 -7.53
C CYS A 70 8.27 5.51 -8.20
N ALA A 71 8.22 5.43 -9.54
CA ALA A 71 8.42 4.18 -10.28
C ALA A 71 9.91 3.85 -10.55
N HIS A 72 10.81 4.84 -10.45
CA HIS A 72 12.21 4.70 -10.92
C HIS A 72 13.29 5.23 -9.96
N GLY A 73 12.95 5.91 -8.86
CA GLY A 73 13.89 6.62 -8.01
C GLY A 73 13.55 6.53 -6.52
N ASN A 74 14.46 5.92 -5.77
CA ASN A 74 14.55 5.99 -4.29
C ASN A 74 13.47 5.28 -3.45
N MET A 75 12.95 4.13 -3.90
CA MET A 75 12.45 3.08 -2.99
C MET A 75 13.52 2.05 -2.61
N ILE A 76 14.77 2.26 -3.03
CA ILE A 76 15.89 1.31 -2.84
C ILE A 76 16.24 1.09 -1.36
N ASN A 77 15.99 2.07 -0.47
CA ASN A 77 16.30 1.91 0.95
C ASN A 77 15.20 1.20 1.77
N MET A 78 14.01 1.00 1.21
CA MET A 78 12.92 0.23 1.85
C MET A 78 12.88 -1.24 1.39
N MET A 79 13.66 -1.60 0.37
CA MET A 79 13.82 -2.98 -0.10
C MET A 79 14.53 -3.90 0.91
N SER A 80 15.21 -3.35 1.93
CA SER A 80 15.78 -4.11 3.04
C SER A 80 14.73 -4.84 3.90
N LEU A 81 13.44 -4.52 3.74
CA LEU A 81 12.32 -5.14 4.48
C LEU A 81 11.42 -6.03 3.59
N GLY A 82 11.81 -6.32 2.34
CA GLY A 82 11.13 -7.31 1.51
C GLY A 82 9.77 -6.90 0.92
N MET A 83 9.35 -5.64 1.06
CA MET A 83 8.11 -5.14 0.44
C MET A 83 8.30 -4.90 -1.06
N ARG A 84 7.50 -5.57 -1.89
CA ARG A 84 7.46 -5.37 -3.35
C ARG A 84 6.37 -4.34 -3.69
N PHE A 85 6.66 -3.43 -4.62
CA PHE A 85 5.76 -2.35 -5.00
C PHE A 85 5.49 -2.38 -6.52
N ARG A 86 4.23 -2.16 -6.88
CA ARG A 86 3.75 -1.82 -8.22
C ARG A 86 2.47 -1.00 -8.03
N VAL A 87 2.49 0.22 -8.53
CA VAL A 87 1.40 1.18 -8.40
C VAL A 87 0.13 0.63 -9.05
N VAL A 88 -0.91 0.37 -8.26
CA VAL A 88 -2.25 0.03 -8.75
C VAL A 88 -3.06 1.32 -8.87
N ARG A 89 -3.53 1.62 -10.09
CA ARG A 89 -4.34 2.80 -10.39
C ARG A 89 -5.82 2.41 -10.24
N THR A 90 -6.52 2.87 -9.20
CA THR A 90 -7.99 2.83 -9.22
C THR A 90 -8.47 3.95 -10.14
N ARG A 91 -9.12 3.57 -11.25
CA ARG A 91 -10.00 4.48 -11.99
C ARG A 91 -11.39 4.31 -11.40
N PHE A 92 -11.99 5.39 -10.93
CA PHE A 92 -13.45 5.52 -10.91
C PHE A 92 -13.82 6.38 -12.11
#